data_AF-A0A2N9HL67-F1
#
_entry.id   AF-A0A2N9HL67-F1
#
_cell.length_a   1.000
_cell.length_b   1.000
_cell.length_c   1.000
_cell.angle_alpha   90.00
_cell.angle_beta   90.00
_cell.angle_gamma   90.00
#
_symmetry.space_group_name_H-M   'P 1'
#
loop_
_entity.id
_entity.type
_entity.pdbx_description
1 polymer ?
#
loop_
_entity_poly.entity_id
_entity_poly.type
_entity_poly.pdbx_seq_one_letter_code
_entity_poly.pdbx_strand_id
1 'polypeptide(L)'
;MALTYAVKVLEQSHVSPPPGSVPTTSLPLTFLDIPRFLFSTMQRVFFYELPYPTTNHFTQTILPNLKHSLSLALQLFFPLAAKLRLPPLPHMPHILYTEGDSVLLTIAESRCDFNHLIGNHARDVRESHLLRMQLIITNQ
;
A
#
# COMPACT_ATOMS: atom_id res chain seq x y z
N MET A 1 11.60 29.89 -5.60
CA MET A 1 12.10 29.11 -4.45
C MET A 1 11.69 27.67 -4.68
N ALA A 2 12.61 26.72 -4.71
CA ALA A 2 12.26 25.31 -4.89
C ALA A 2 11.58 24.80 -3.61
N LEU A 3 10.33 24.37 -3.71
CA LEU A 3 9.66 23.68 -2.61
C LEU A 3 10.44 22.38 -2.35
N THR A 4 11.15 22.31 -1.23
CA THR A 4 11.72 21.05 -0.74
C THR A 4 10.58 20.25 -0.12
N TYR A 5 9.98 19.37 -0.92
CA TYR A 5 8.95 18.42 -0.48
C TYR A 5 9.59 17.34 0.38
N ALA A 6 9.91 17.68 1.63
CA ALA A 6 10.49 16.77 2.59
C ALA A 6 9.38 15.91 3.19
N VAL A 7 9.39 14.61 2.86
CA VAL A 7 8.54 13.60 3.49
C VAL A 7 9.36 12.95 4.61
N LYS A 8 8.82 12.94 5.82
CA LYS A 8 9.39 12.28 6.99
C LYS A 8 8.59 11.01 7.28
N VAL A 9 9.22 9.85 7.14
CA VAL A 9 8.63 8.58 7.58
C VAL A 9 8.54 8.59 9.11
N LEU A 10 7.33 8.39 9.62
CA LEU A 10 7.05 8.31 11.05
C LEU A 10 7.05 6.86 11.54
N GLU A 11 6.45 5.97 10.75
CA GLU A 11 6.30 4.57 11.12
C GLU A 11 6.21 3.69 9.86
N GLN A 12 6.80 2.51 9.93
CA GLN A 12 6.53 1.41 9.01
C GLN A 12 6.03 0.22 9.81
N SER A 13 4.94 -0.37 9.34
CA SER A 13 4.29 -1.49 10.02
C SER A 13 3.81 -2.51 9.00
N HIS A 14 3.83 -3.78 9.38
CA HIS A 14 3.25 -4.85 8.59
C HIS A 14 1.85 -5.17 9.12
N VAL A 15 0.85 -5.15 8.24
CA VAL A 15 -0.54 -5.48 8.58
C VAL A 15 -0.91 -6.78 7.89
N SER A 16 -1.18 -7.81 8.68
CA SER A 16 -1.67 -9.11 8.22
C SER A 16 -3.19 -9.21 8.40
N PRO A 17 -3.84 -10.20 7.78
CA PRO A 17 -5.14 -10.68 8.27
C PRO A 17 -5.07 -11.05 9.76
N PRO A 18 -6.20 -11.05 10.49
CA PRO A 18 -6.27 -11.58 11.85
C PRO A 18 -5.75 -13.01 11.92
N PRO A 19 -5.05 -13.39 12.98
CA PRO A 19 -4.48 -14.73 13.11
C PRO A 19 -5.52 -15.83 12.94
N GLY A 20 -5.21 -16.84 12.12
CA GLY A 20 -6.10 -17.98 11.87
C GLY A 20 -7.36 -17.68 11.06
N SER A 21 -7.53 -16.45 10.54
CA SER A 21 -8.72 -16.09 9.74
C SER A 21 -8.64 -16.56 8.29
N VAL A 22 -7.43 -16.71 7.74
CA VAL A 22 -7.20 -17.11 6.35
C VAL A 22 -6.28 -18.33 6.35
N PRO A 23 -6.70 -19.48 5.81
CA PRO A 23 -5.82 -20.64 5.67
C PRO A 23 -4.77 -20.38 4.60
N THR A 24 -3.69 -21.16 4.61
CA THR A 24 -2.73 -21.16 3.48
C THR A 24 -3.48 -21.46 2.19
N THR A 25 -3.49 -20.49 1.27
CA THR A 25 -4.36 -20.51 0.09
C THR A 25 -3.56 -20.15 -1.14
N SER A 26 -3.63 -21.01 -2.16
CA SER A 26 -3.06 -20.76 -3.48
C SER A 26 -4.15 -20.37 -4.46
N LEU A 27 -3.97 -19.26 -5.16
CA LEU A 27 -4.85 -18.77 -6.20
C LEU A 27 -4.11 -18.83 -7.54
N PRO A 28 -4.51 -19.72 -8.46
CA PRO A 28 -3.90 -19.77 -9.79
C PRO A 28 -4.23 -18.49 -10.58
N LEU A 29 -3.27 -18.00 -11.35
CA LEU A 29 -3.52 -16.88 -12.24
C LEU A 29 -4.31 -17.33 -13.47
N THR A 30 -5.28 -16.52 -13.85
CA THR A 30 -6.06 -16.72 -15.08
C THR A 30 -5.41 -15.98 -16.24
N PHE A 31 -5.85 -16.28 -17.47
CA PHE A 31 -5.42 -15.55 -18.66
C PHE A 31 -5.69 -14.03 -18.55
N LEU A 32 -6.70 -13.60 -17.80
CA LEU A 32 -7.01 -12.18 -17.61
C LEU A 32 -6.02 -11.47 -16.68
N ASP A 33 -5.38 -12.22 -15.78
CA ASP A 33 -4.41 -11.68 -14.83
C ASP A 33 -3.03 -11.49 -15.46
N ILE A 34 -2.65 -12.36 -16.41
CA ILE A 34 -1.32 -12.38 -17.03
C ILE A 34 -0.93 -11.03 -17.66
N PRO A 35 -1.78 -10.38 -18.50
CA PRO A 35 -1.46 -9.07 -19.04
C PRO A 35 -1.24 -8.04 -17.94
N ARG A 36 -1.98 -8.13 -16.82
CA ARG A 36 -1.91 -7.16 -15.74
C ARG A 36 -0.53 -7.07 -15.09
N PHE A 37 0.19 -8.19 -15.02
CA PHE A 37 1.56 -8.22 -14.50
C PHE A 37 2.57 -7.51 -15.40
N LEU A 38 2.28 -7.38 -16.70
CA LEU A 38 3.12 -6.67 -17.64
C LEU A 38 2.92 -5.15 -17.57
N PHE A 39 1.90 -4.67 -16.85
CA PHE A 39 1.63 -3.25 -16.66
C PHE A 39 2.16 -2.75 -15.31
N SER A 40 2.58 -1.47 -15.27
CA SER A 40 3.07 -0.81 -14.06
C SER A 40 2.08 -0.92 -12.90
N THR A 41 2.61 -0.98 -11.68
CA THR A 41 1.83 -0.95 -10.45
C THR A 41 0.84 0.21 -10.48
N MET A 42 -0.44 -0.08 -10.21
CA MET A 42 -1.46 0.95 -10.07
C MET A 42 -1.20 1.73 -8.80
N GLN A 43 -0.99 3.03 -8.96
CA GLN A 43 -0.81 3.96 -7.85
C GLN A 43 -2.05 4.85 -7.78
N ARG A 44 -2.70 4.87 -6.61
CA ARG A 44 -3.88 5.69 -6.35
C ARG A 44 -3.63 6.50 -5.10
N VAL A 45 -4.00 7.77 -5.16
CA VAL A 45 -3.90 8.72 -4.06
C VAL A 45 -5.31 9.17 -3.72
N PHE A 46 -5.63 9.18 -2.43
CA PHE A 46 -6.87 9.71 -1.89
C PHE A 46 -6.53 10.84 -0.92
N PHE A 47 -7.21 11.97 -1.06
CA PHE A 47 -7.05 13.13 -0.20
C PHE A 47 -8.25 13.24 0.74
N TYR A 48 -7.97 13.42 2.03
CA TYR A 48 -8.99 13.60 3.07
C TYR A 48 -8.60 14.82 3.92
N GLU A 49 -9.52 15.75 4.06
CA GLU A 49 -9.37 16.86 4.99
C GLU A 49 -9.80 16.42 6.39
N LEU A 50 -8.96 16.67 7.39
CA LEU A 50 -9.21 16.29 8.78
C LEU A 50 -9.51 17.52 9.62
N PRO A 51 -10.51 17.45 10.54
CA PRO A 51 -10.85 18.59 11.41
C PRO A 51 -9.74 18.96 12.40
N TYR A 52 -8.94 17.98 12.83
CA TYR A 52 -7.79 18.17 13.74
C TYR A 52 -6.53 17.52 13.14
N PRO A 53 -5.85 18.18 12.19
CA PRO A 53 -4.76 17.60 11.40
C PRO A 53 -3.43 17.65 12.15
N THR A 54 -3.39 17.13 13.38
CA THR A 54 -2.12 16.98 14.12
C THR A 54 -1.63 15.55 14.01
N THR A 55 -0.31 15.40 13.87
CA THR A 55 0.35 14.10 13.80
C THR A 55 0.05 13.24 15.03
N ASN A 56 0.06 13.84 16.22
CA ASN A 56 -0.27 13.11 17.45
C ASN A 56 -1.71 12.56 17.41
N HIS A 57 -2.70 13.41 17.08
CA HIS A 57 -4.09 12.97 16.95
C HIS A 57 -4.22 11.85 15.91
N PHE A 58 -3.65 12.01 14.71
CA PHE A 58 -3.68 10.97 13.68
C PHE A 58 -3.11 9.63 14.19
N THR A 59 -1.93 9.66 14.82
CA THR A 59 -1.25 8.45 15.31
C THR A 59 -2.00 7.75 16.44
N GLN A 60 -2.68 8.49 17.31
CA GLN A 60 -3.36 7.94 18.48
C GLN A 60 -4.79 7.50 18.18
N THR A 61 -5.51 8.18 17.29
CA THR A 61 -6.96 7.95 17.08
C THR A 61 -7.28 7.30 15.74
N ILE A 62 -6.66 7.74 14.65
CA ILE A 62 -6.99 7.29 13.29
C ILE A 62 -6.19 6.05 12.92
N LEU A 63 -4.87 6.09 13.15
CA LEU A 63 -3.96 5.04 12.71
C LEU A 63 -4.28 3.64 13.28
N PRO A 64 -4.61 3.47 14.58
CA PRO A 64 -4.98 2.16 15.10
C PRO A 64 -6.23 1.60 14.43
N ASN A 65 -7.25 2.45 14.21
CA ASN A 65 -8.49 2.08 13.53
C ASN A 65 -8.25 1.73 12.06
N LEU A 66 -7.37 2.47 11.38
CA LEU A 66 -6.97 2.18 9.99
C LEU A 66 -6.25 0.83 9.89
N LYS A 67 -5.30 0.55 10.77
CA LYS A 67 -4.60 -0.76 10.81
C LYS A 67 -5.56 -1.91 11.09
N HIS A 68 -6.45 -1.72 12.06
CA HIS A 68 -7.41 -2.74 12.43
C HIS A 68 -8.40 -3.03 11.30
N SER A 69 -9.01 -1.98 10.72
CA SER A 69 -9.92 -2.14 9.58
C SER A 69 -9.24 -2.73 8.35
N LEU A 70 -7.98 -2.36 8.07
CA LEU A 70 -7.19 -2.99 7.01
C LEU A 70 -6.96 -4.48 7.29
N SER A 71 -6.57 -4.85 8.51
CA SER A 71 -6.42 -6.25 8.90
C SER A 71 -7.73 -7.01 8.66
N LEU A 72 -8.86 -6.47 9.12
CA LEU A 72 -10.16 -7.09 8.91
C LEU A 72 -10.51 -7.25 7.42
N ALA A 73 -10.24 -6.23 6.59
CA ALA A 73 -10.48 -6.29 5.16
C ALA A 73 -9.61 -7.35 4.48
N LEU A 74 -8.36 -7.53 4.92
CA LEU A 74 -7.45 -8.54 4.39
C LEU A 74 -7.92 -9.99 4.66
N GLN A 75 -8.89 -10.22 5.55
CA GLN A 75 -9.55 -11.53 5.64
C GLN A 75 -10.27 -11.89 4.34
N LEU A 76 -11.00 -10.93 3.79
CA LEU A 76 -11.83 -11.10 2.60
C LEU A 76 -11.01 -10.90 1.32
N PHE A 77 -9.98 -10.05 1.40
CA PHE A 77 -9.11 -9.68 0.29
C PHE A 77 -7.66 -10.13 0.52
N PHE A 78 -7.47 -11.32 1.08
CA PHE A 78 -6.15 -11.88 1.40
C PHE A 78 -5.15 -11.90 0.24
N PRO A 79 -5.55 -12.01 -1.05
CA PRO A 79 -4.58 -11.94 -2.15
C PRO A 79 -3.78 -10.63 -2.19
N LEU A 80 -4.26 -9.56 -1.54
CA LEU A 80 -3.54 -8.28 -1.42
C LEU A 80 -2.36 -8.33 -0.46
N ALA A 81 -2.37 -9.24 0.52
CA ALA A 81 -1.25 -9.48 1.44
C ALA A 81 -0.36 -10.64 0.98
N ALA A 82 -0.85 -11.47 0.07
CA ALA A 82 -0.18 -12.65 -0.46
C ALA A 82 0.99 -12.31 -1.40
N LYS A 83 1.82 -13.31 -1.69
CA LYS A 83 2.97 -13.17 -2.58
C LYS A 83 2.72 -13.82 -3.94
N LEU A 84 3.15 -13.14 -5.00
CA LEU A 84 3.21 -13.75 -6.33
C LEU A 84 4.39 -14.73 -6.40
N ARG A 85 4.12 -15.97 -6.84
CA ARG A 85 5.12 -17.01 -7.08
C ARG A 85 5.26 -17.26 -8.58
N LEU A 86 6.51 -17.30 -9.05
CA LEU A 86 6.89 -17.55 -10.43
C LEU A 86 7.76 -18.81 -10.51
N PRO A 87 7.17 -20.01 -10.42
CA PRO A 87 7.93 -21.25 -10.51
C PRO A 87 8.45 -21.48 -11.95
N PRO A 88 9.48 -22.33 -12.12
CA PRO A 88 9.93 -22.73 -13.46
C PRO A 88 8.86 -23.56 -14.19
N LEU A 89 8.92 -23.55 -15.52
CA LEU A 89 8.08 -24.41 -16.37
C LEU A 89 8.22 -25.89 -15.95
N PRO A 90 7.15 -26.70 -15.96
CA PRO A 90 5.82 -26.42 -16.54
C PRO A 90 4.83 -25.73 -15.58
N HIS A 91 5.25 -25.35 -14.37
CA HIS A 91 4.35 -24.81 -13.35
C HIS A 91 3.92 -23.38 -13.67
N MET A 92 2.64 -23.10 -13.50
CA MET A 92 2.09 -21.77 -13.75
C MET A 92 2.30 -20.83 -12.56
N PRO A 93 2.51 -19.53 -12.82
CA PRO A 93 2.43 -18.48 -11.82
C PRO A 93 1.14 -18.53 -10.99
N HIS A 94 1.25 -18.28 -9.69
CA HIS A 94 0.13 -18.26 -8.76
C HIS A 94 0.38 -17.28 -7.60
N ILE A 95 -0.69 -16.81 -6.98
CA ILE A 95 -0.62 -16.02 -5.75
C ILE A 95 -0.73 -17.00 -4.58
N LEU A 96 0.22 -16.96 -3.67
CA LEU A 96 0.24 -17.80 -2.48
C LEU A 96 0.17 -16.93 -1.23
N TYR A 97 -0.87 -17.14 -0.43
CA TYR A 97 -0.95 -16.64 0.93
C TYR A 97 -0.50 -17.73 1.90
N THR A 98 0.39 -17.34 2.81
CA THR A 98 0.82 -18.13 3.98
C THR A 98 0.59 -17.34 5.26
N GLU A 99 0.37 -18.02 6.38
CA GLU A 99 0.18 -17.35 7.67
C GLU A 99 1.39 -16.45 7.98
N GLY A 100 1.12 -15.19 8.32
CA GLY A 100 2.15 -14.16 8.52
C GLY A 100 2.46 -13.30 7.30
N ASP A 101 1.94 -13.64 6.12
CA ASP A 101 1.96 -12.73 4.98
C ASP A 101 1.16 -11.45 5.30
N SER A 102 1.70 -10.31 4.88
CA SER A 102 1.25 -8.99 5.32
C SER A 102 1.53 -7.94 4.26
N VAL A 103 0.81 -6.82 4.35
CA VAL A 103 1.08 -5.62 3.55
C VAL A 103 1.91 -4.63 4.36
N LEU A 104 2.89 -4.01 3.71
CA LEU A 104 3.66 -2.91 4.30
C LEU A 104 2.81 -1.63 4.29
N LEU A 105 2.51 -1.11 5.47
CA LEU A 105 1.89 0.18 5.70
C LEU A 105 2.95 1.18 6.16
N THR A 106 3.21 2.21 5.34
CA THR A 106 4.11 3.32 5.67
C THR A 106 3.30 4.56 6.03
N ILE A 107 3.62 5.14 7.19
CA ILE A 107 3.03 6.37 7.71
C ILE A 107 4.11 7.44 7.60
N ALA A 108 3.79 8.52 6.90
CA ALA A 108 4.70 9.62 6.71
C ALA A 108 3.99 10.96 6.86
N GLU A 109 4.75 11.96 7.31
CA GLU A 109 4.32 13.34 7.46
C GLU A 109 5.06 14.21 6.44
N SER A 110 4.38 15.22 5.92
CA SER A 110 4.98 16.21 5.05
C SER A 110 4.48 17.60 5.41
N ARG A 111 5.31 18.61 5.14
CA ARG A 111 4.95 20.04 5.24
C ARG A 111 4.40 20.60 3.93
N CYS A 112 4.02 19.75 2.98
CA CYS A 112 3.37 20.17 1.75
C CYS A 112 2.06 20.91 2.05
N ASP A 113 1.75 21.92 1.24
CA ASP A 113 0.45 22.58 1.29
C ASP A 113 -0.63 21.66 0.71
N PHE A 114 -1.56 21.24 1.55
CA PHE A 114 -2.68 20.36 1.17
C PHE A 114 -3.54 20.98 0.06
N ASN A 115 -3.82 22.28 0.14
CA ASN A 115 -4.67 22.97 -0.86
C ASN A 115 -3.99 23.02 -2.22
N HIS A 116 -2.67 23.16 -2.23
CA HIS A 116 -1.88 23.01 -3.46
C HIS A 116 -1.96 21.58 -4.00
N LEU A 117 -1.87 20.55 -3.15
CA LEU A 117 -1.94 19.15 -3.60
C LEU A 117 -3.29 18.78 -4.21
N ILE A 118 -4.40 19.29 -3.68
CA ILE A 118 -5.75 18.99 -4.20
C ILE A 118 -6.20 19.95 -5.32
N GLY A 119 -5.44 21.02 -5.56
CA GLY A 119 -5.74 22.01 -6.59
C GLY A 119 -5.84 21.40 -7.99
N ASN A 120 -6.70 21.99 -8.82
CA ASN A 120 -6.83 21.63 -10.23
C ASN A 120 -5.94 22.51 -11.10
N HIS A 121 -4.63 22.36 -10.94
CA HIS A 121 -3.60 23.07 -11.69
C HIS A 121 -2.48 22.12 -12.15
N ALA A 122 -1.64 22.58 -13.06
CA ALA A 122 -0.48 21.81 -13.51
C ALA A 122 0.52 21.64 -12.37
N ARG A 123 0.94 20.40 -12.10
CA ARG A 123 1.87 20.05 -11.03
C ARG A 123 3.19 19.55 -11.59
N ASP A 124 4.27 19.78 -10.85
CA ASP A 124 5.56 19.17 -11.13
C ASP A 124 5.45 17.65 -10.89
N VAL A 125 5.94 16.86 -11.84
CA VAL A 125 5.92 15.38 -11.78
C VAL A 125 6.57 14.87 -10.49
N ARG A 126 7.53 15.60 -9.91
CA ARG A 126 8.18 15.29 -8.63
C ARG A 126 7.21 15.32 -7.44
N GLU A 127 6.21 16.20 -7.44
CA GLU A 127 5.16 16.24 -6.41
C GLU A 127 4.33 14.96 -6.41
N SER A 128 4.03 14.44 -7.61
CA SER A 128 3.27 13.20 -7.77
C SER A 128 4.08 11.95 -7.39
N HIS A 129 5.39 11.97 -7.64
CA HIS A 129 6.27 10.85 -7.33
C HIS A 129 6.51 10.63 -5.83
N LEU A 130 6.37 11.66 -5.00
CA LEU A 130 6.53 11.56 -3.54
C LEU A 130 5.36 10.85 -2.85
N LEU A 131 4.21 10.78 -3.52
CA LEU A 131 3.03 10.04 -3.06
C LEU A 131 3.04 8.57 -3.54
N ARG A 132 4.18 8.11 -4.10
CA ARG A 132 4.35 6.71 -4.49
C ARG A 132 4.54 5.84 -3.26
N MET A 133 3.57 4.97 -3.01
CA MET A 133 3.81 3.73 -2.27
C MET A 133 4.80 2.88 -3.09
N GLN A 134 6.07 2.87 -2.69
CA GLN A 134 7.10 2.01 -3.30
C GLN A 134 7.12 0.67 -2.56
N LEU A 135 6.68 -0.39 -3.24
CA LEU A 135 7.02 -1.76 -2.88
C LEU A 135 8.35 -2.09 -3.56
N ILE A 136 9.46 -2.08 -2.80
CA ILE A 136 10.72 -2.65 -3.28
C ILE A 136 10.59 -4.16 -3.09
N ILE A 137 10.35 -4.89 -4.17
CA ILE A 137 10.57 -6.34 -4.19
C ILE A 137 12.07 -6.55 -4.37
N THR A 138 12.78 -6.82 -3.28
CA THR A 138 14.14 -7.36 -3.37
C THR A 138 14.04 -8.84 -3.74
N ASN A 139 14.50 -9.18 -4.95
CA ASN A 139 14.85 -10.54 -5.34
C ASN A 139 16.37 -10.66 -5.34
N GLN A 140 16.92 -11.31 -4.30
CA GLN A 140 17.80 -12.49 -4.34
C GLN A 140 18.21 -12.81 -2.89
#